data_AF-A0A0D7BAW6-F1
#
_entry.id   AF-A0A0D7BAW6-F1
#
_cell.length_a   1.000
_cell.length_b   1.000
_cell.length_c   1.000
_cell.angle_alpha   90.00
_cell.angle_beta   90.00
_cell.angle_gamma   90.00
#
_symmetry.space_group_name_H-M   'P 1'
#
loop_
_entity.id
_entity.type
_entity.pdbx_description
1 polymer ?
#
loop_
_entity_poly.entity_id
_entity_poly.type
_entity_poly.pdbx_seq_one_letter_code
_entity_poly.pdbx_strand_id
1 'polypeptide(L)'
;MPQTSITYIPATSVACTTLLVYDYVCTLDLEIAFIWPNAFTFTGLLFFLNRYMPFVDTFLQLDLLFGHNTVQKCHKNDAIMTWFIVLGVLVSEMILAIRTYAFWLGDKRVLILFIVLVIFTVHSPQSYPQFYYPSSTVCGVPCLVFVQLQLATIQFVGILTIVKASKQRSSSPWVMRLYSDSIIFYVYMLIVSLINVILPIAKPEMAKRSAGPLRIFHSILCNRIIFRIQGHTPALLTATHTQSPTLSTVAPLDSAIWELTDISRLTEEAGEFHLNER
;
A
#
# COMPACT_ATOMS: atom_id res chain seq x y z
N MET A 1 29.29 0.24 -23.35
CA MET A 1 28.03 1.02 -23.18
C MET A 1 27.73 1.30 -21.70
N PRO A 2 28.51 2.14 -20.96
CA PRO A 2 28.23 2.43 -19.54
C PRO A 2 27.63 3.82 -19.26
N GLN A 3 27.74 4.79 -20.17
CA GLN A 3 27.38 6.19 -19.90
C GLN A 3 25.87 6.45 -19.85
N THR A 4 25.07 5.68 -20.58
CA THR A 4 23.61 5.84 -20.60
C THR A 4 22.99 5.48 -19.25
N SER A 5 23.38 4.35 -18.66
CA SER A 5 22.86 3.88 -17.36
C SER A 5 23.08 4.86 -16.21
N ILE A 6 24.18 5.63 -16.24
CA ILE A 6 24.57 6.59 -15.18
C ILE A 6 23.61 7.80 -15.12
N THR A 7 23.00 8.18 -16.25
CA THR A 7 22.13 9.37 -16.33
C THR A 7 20.65 9.06 -16.05
N TYR A 8 20.18 7.86 -16.43
CA TYR A 8 18.76 7.49 -16.26
C TYR A 8 18.35 7.27 -14.80
N ILE A 9 19.27 6.78 -13.96
CA ILE A 9 18.98 6.41 -12.57
C ILE A 9 18.66 7.66 -11.72
N PRO A 10 19.50 8.72 -11.69
CA PRO A 10 19.18 9.94 -10.97
C PRO A 10 17.91 10.61 -11.51
N ALA A 11 17.74 10.64 -12.84
CA ALA A 11 16.57 11.27 -13.47
C ALA A 11 15.26 10.61 -13.03
N THR A 12 15.22 9.27 -12.96
CA THR A 12 14.02 8.53 -12.52
C THR A 12 13.70 8.80 -11.05
N SER A 13 14.70 8.74 -10.16
CA SER A 13 14.51 9.03 -8.74
C SER A 13 14.06 10.46 -8.48
N VAL A 14 14.65 11.44 -9.19
CA VAL A 14 14.24 12.84 -9.10
C VAL A 14 12.81 13.01 -9.61
N ALA A 15 12.47 12.47 -10.79
CA ALA A 15 11.12 12.55 -11.34
C ALA A 15 10.07 11.93 -10.41
N CYS A 16 10.33 10.75 -9.84
CA CYS A 16 9.42 10.12 -8.89
C CYS A 16 9.29 10.93 -7.58
N THR A 17 10.37 11.53 -7.09
CA THR A 17 10.34 12.40 -5.92
C THR A 17 9.52 13.66 -6.20
N THR A 18 9.72 14.29 -7.36
CA THR A 18 8.92 15.45 -7.78
C THR A 18 7.45 15.07 -7.88
N LEU A 19 7.13 13.90 -8.43
CA LEU A 19 5.75 13.41 -8.51
C LEU A 19 5.14 13.18 -7.12
N LEU A 20 5.88 12.62 -6.17
CA LEU A 20 5.43 12.43 -4.78
C LEU A 20 5.13 13.77 -4.11
N VAL A 21 6.03 14.74 -4.22
CA VAL A 21 5.85 16.09 -3.66
C VAL A 21 4.67 16.80 -4.33
N TYR A 22 4.55 16.70 -5.65
CA TYR A 22 3.44 17.28 -6.40
C TYR A 22 2.10 16.69 -5.95
N ASP A 23 2.00 15.36 -5.87
CA ASP A 23 0.78 14.68 -5.42
C ASP A 23 0.42 15.09 -3.98
N TYR A 24 1.41 15.21 -3.11
CA TYR A 24 1.24 15.66 -1.74
C TYR A 24 0.63 17.06 -1.67
N VAL A 25 1.24 18.03 -2.35
CA VAL A 25 0.77 19.42 -2.35
C VAL A 25 -0.63 19.53 -2.94
N CYS A 26 -0.91 18.83 -4.04
CA CYS A 26 -2.20 18.87 -4.71
C CYS A 26 -3.35 18.18 -3.95
N THR A 27 -3.05 17.40 -2.91
CA THR A 27 -4.07 16.66 -2.14
C THR A 27 -4.04 16.99 -0.65
N LEU A 28 -3.32 18.04 -0.27
CA LEU A 28 -3.18 18.46 1.12
C LEU A 28 -4.48 19.09 1.65
N ASP A 29 -5.20 19.83 0.81
CA ASP A 29 -6.52 20.37 1.10
C ASP A 29 -7.53 19.26 1.43
N LEU A 30 -7.53 18.19 0.63
CA LEU A 30 -8.37 17.01 0.84
C LEU A 30 -7.97 16.26 2.12
N GLU A 31 -6.66 16.17 2.41
CA GLU A 31 -6.16 15.56 3.64
C GLU A 31 -6.68 16.27 4.89
N ILE A 32 -6.53 17.59 4.91
CA ILE A 32 -6.94 18.42 6.05
C ILE A 32 -8.46 18.36 6.22
N ALA A 33 -9.22 18.36 5.13
CA ALA A 33 -10.67 18.33 5.18
C ALA A 33 -11.24 16.98 5.64
N PHE A 34 -10.68 15.86 5.16
CA PHE A 34 -11.33 14.54 5.32
C PHE A 34 -10.61 13.57 6.26
N ILE A 35 -9.29 13.71 6.45
CA ILE A 35 -8.50 12.75 7.24
C ILE A 35 -8.19 13.30 8.62
N TRP A 36 -7.78 14.57 8.73
CA TRP A 36 -7.36 15.17 10.00
C TRP A 36 -8.42 15.12 11.11
N PRO A 37 -9.74 15.29 10.84
CA PRO A 37 -10.75 15.15 11.89
C PRO A 37 -10.76 13.77 12.57
N ASN A 38 -10.33 12.72 11.86
CA ASN A 38 -10.29 11.34 12.33
C ASN A 38 -8.85 10.78 12.36
N ALA A 39 -7.86 11.66 12.55
CA ALA A 39 -6.43 11.33 12.48
C ALA A 39 -6.00 10.18 13.41
N PHE A 40 -6.65 10.06 14.57
CA PHE A 40 -6.32 9.08 15.61
C PHE A 40 -7.05 7.74 15.46
N THR A 41 -7.77 7.52 14.36
CA THR A 41 -8.36 6.22 14.04
C THR A 41 -7.32 5.28 13.44
N PHE A 42 -7.56 3.97 13.51
CA PHE A 42 -6.70 2.96 12.89
C PHE A 42 -6.47 3.23 11.38
N THR A 43 -7.54 3.61 10.67
CA THR A 43 -7.47 3.98 9.25
C THR A 43 -6.73 5.29 9.01
N GLY A 44 -6.88 6.28 9.90
CA GLY A 44 -6.09 7.51 9.88
C GLY A 44 -4.60 7.23 10.03
N LEU A 45 -4.21 6.37 10.99
CA LEU A 45 -2.83 5.97 11.18
C LEU A 45 -2.26 5.23 9.95
N LEU A 46 -3.01 4.26 9.40
CA LEU A 46 -2.61 3.55 8.18
C LEU A 46 -2.43 4.51 6.99
N PHE A 47 -3.33 5.48 6.84
CA PHE A 47 -3.23 6.51 5.83
C PHE A 47 -1.94 7.32 5.99
N PHE A 48 -1.65 7.81 7.20
CA PHE A 48 -0.45 8.61 7.45
C PHE A 48 0.83 7.81 7.24
N LEU A 49 0.88 6.56 7.71
CA LEU A 49 2.02 5.68 7.46
C LEU A 49 2.23 5.46 5.96
N ASN A 50 1.17 5.18 5.21
CA ASN A 50 1.25 4.98 3.76
C ASN A 50 1.69 6.24 3.02
N ARG A 51 1.20 7.42 3.43
CA ARG A 51 1.46 8.70 2.78
C ARG A 51 2.85 9.27 3.09
N TYR A 52 3.31 9.17 4.34
CA TYR A 52 4.53 9.84 4.78
C TYR A 52 5.79 8.97 4.74
N MET A 53 5.69 7.63 4.83
CA MET A 53 6.87 6.74 4.74
C MET A 53 7.69 6.91 3.44
N PRO A 54 7.09 7.05 2.24
CA PRO A 54 7.85 7.21 1.00
C PRO A 54 8.75 8.46 0.97
N PHE A 55 8.50 9.48 1.79
CA PHE A 55 9.41 10.63 1.93
C PHE A 55 10.73 10.25 2.58
N VAL A 56 10.71 9.32 3.54
CA VAL A 56 11.92 8.80 4.17
C VAL A 56 12.70 7.97 3.15
N ASP A 57 12.01 7.11 2.40
CA ASP A 57 12.61 6.27 1.35
C ASP A 57 13.29 7.13 0.27
N THR A 58 12.60 8.17 -0.21
CA THR A 58 13.13 9.07 -1.24
C THR A 58 14.29 9.90 -0.74
N PHE A 59 14.23 10.41 0.50
CA PHE A 59 15.34 11.15 1.10
C PHE A 59 16.61 10.29 1.22
N LEU A 60 16.47 9.06 1.75
CA LEU A 60 17.59 8.12 1.87
C LEU A 60 18.15 7.74 0.48
N GLN A 61 17.28 7.55 -0.51
CA GLN A 61 17.71 7.27 -1.88
C GLN A 61 18.48 8.44 -2.51
N LEU A 62 18.04 9.68 -2.29
CA LEU A 62 18.73 10.87 -2.79
C LEU A 62 20.06 11.12 -2.07
N ASP A 63 20.13 10.91 -0.75
CA ASP A 63 21.39 10.97 0.01
C ASP A 63 22.38 9.92 -0.48
N LEU A 64 21.93 8.72 -0.85
CA LEU A 64 22.77 7.69 -1.47
C LEU A 64 23.26 8.06 -2.88
N LEU A 65 22.44 8.78 -3.66
CA LEU A 65 22.76 9.17 -5.05
C LEU A 65 23.67 10.40 -5.14
N PHE A 66 23.43 11.41 -4.30
CA PHE A 66 24.08 12.72 -4.39
C PHE A 66 24.99 13.05 -3.20
N GLY A 67 24.87 12.33 -2.09
CA GLY A 67 25.67 12.53 -0.89
C GLY A 67 27.08 11.95 -1.01
N HIS A 68 27.98 12.46 -0.16
CA HIS A 68 29.28 11.82 0.05
C HIS A 68 29.10 10.62 0.98
N ASN A 69 29.20 9.42 0.42
CA ASN A 69 28.86 8.19 1.14
C ASN A 69 30.11 7.35 1.42
N THR A 70 30.40 7.15 2.71
CA THR A 70 31.32 6.10 3.13
C THR A 70 30.64 4.73 3.00
N VAL A 71 31.45 3.68 2.90
CA VAL A 71 30.96 2.29 2.80
C VAL A 71 30.02 1.95 3.97
N GLN A 72 30.37 2.38 5.19
CA GLN A 72 29.56 2.17 6.38
C GLN A 72 28.23 2.92 6.35
N LYS A 73 28.22 4.19 5.88
CA LYS A 73 26.99 4.98 5.72
C LYS A 73 26.07 4.35 4.68
N CYS A 74 26.63 3.85 3.58
CA CYS A 74 25.90 3.13 2.54
C CYS A 74 25.17 1.89 3.09
N HIS A 75 25.86 1.03 3.85
CA HIS A 75 25.24 -0.16 4.44
C HIS A 75 24.13 0.18 5.43
N LYS A 76 24.35 1.18 6.29
CA LYS A 76 23.36 1.63 7.26
C LYS A 76 22.12 2.18 6.55
N ASN A 77 22.29 3.05 5.56
CA ASN A 77 21.18 3.64 4.82
C ASN A 77 20.42 2.59 3.98
N ASP A 78 21.11 1.65 3.32
CA ASP A 78 20.48 0.55 2.57
C ASP A 78 19.63 -0.34 3.48
N ALA A 79 20.12 -0.66 4.68
CA ALA A 79 19.37 -1.42 5.67
C ALA A 79 18.13 -0.65 6.17
N ILE A 80 18.27 0.63 6.51
CA ILE A 80 17.14 1.46 6.96
C ILE A 80 16.09 1.57 5.84
N MET A 81 16.50 1.92 4.62
CA MET A 81 15.61 2.02 3.46
C MET A 81 14.86 0.71 3.21
N THR A 82 15.53 -0.43 3.32
CA THR A 82 14.89 -1.75 3.18
C THR A 82 13.77 -1.93 4.20
N TRP A 83 14.01 -1.63 5.48
CA TRP A 83 12.99 -1.79 6.53
C TRP A 83 11.79 -0.86 6.33
N PHE A 84 12.01 0.39 5.92
CA PHE A 84 10.93 1.32 5.59
C PHE A 84 10.12 0.85 4.38
N ILE A 85 10.76 0.31 3.35
CA ILE A 85 10.07 -0.31 2.21
C ILE A 85 9.22 -1.50 2.67
N VAL A 86 9.77 -2.39 3.50
CA VAL A 86 9.04 -3.57 4.01
C VAL A 86 7.83 -3.16 4.84
N LEU A 87 8.04 -2.32 5.87
CA LEU A 87 6.95 -1.78 6.70
C LEU A 87 5.90 -1.10 5.84
N GLY A 88 6.36 -0.31 4.89
CA GLY A 88 5.50 0.39 3.99
C GLY A 88 4.64 -0.55 3.14
N VAL A 89 5.23 -1.60 2.56
CA VAL A 89 4.50 -2.59 1.75
C VAL A 89 3.43 -3.26 2.61
N LEU A 90 3.75 -3.64 3.84
CA LEU A 90 2.78 -4.20 4.77
C LEU A 90 1.59 -3.27 5.01
N VAL A 91 1.85 -1.97 5.25
CA VAL A 91 0.79 -0.96 5.42
C VAL A 91 -0.09 -0.89 4.17
N SER A 92 0.51 -0.87 2.97
CA SER A 92 -0.25 -0.80 1.73
C SER A 92 -1.09 -2.06 1.49
N GLU A 93 -0.56 -3.26 1.75
CA GLU A 93 -1.31 -4.52 1.67
C GLU A 93 -2.46 -4.57 2.67
N MET A 94 -2.27 -4.05 3.88
CA MET A 94 -3.36 -3.93 4.87
C MET A 94 -4.49 -3.03 4.37
N ILE A 95 -4.16 -1.88 3.75
CA ILE A 95 -5.17 -0.99 3.14
C ILE A 95 -5.97 -1.74 2.06
N LEU A 96 -5.30 -2.51 1.21
CA LEU A 96 -5.95 -3.31 0.16
C LEU A 96 -6.84 -4.42 0.74
N ALA A 97 -6.38 -5.10 1.78
CA ALA A 97 -7.13 -6.15 2.46
C ALA A 97 -8.41 -5.59 3.10
N ILE A 98 -8.31 -4.49 3.86
CA ILE A 98 -9.45 -3.82 4.51
C ILE A 98 -10.48 -3.38 3.47
N ARG A 99 -10.02 -2.80 2.36
CA ARG A 99 -10.92 -2.37 1.29
C ARG A 99 -11.63 -3.54 0.61
N THR A 100 -10.92 -4.63 0.37
CA THR A 100 -11.52 -5.81 -0.26
C THR A 100 -12.51 -6.48 0.71
N TYR A 101 -12.19 -6.50 2.01
CA TYR A 101 -13.08 -6.94 3.08
C TYR A 101 -14.38 -6.13 3.12
N ALA A 102 -14.31 -4.80 3.00
CA ALA A 102 -15.47 -3.92 2.91
C ALA A 102 -16.41 -4.27 1.74
N PHE A 103 -15.87 -4.60 0.56
CA PHE A 103 -16.68 -5.03 -0.59
C PHE A 103 -17.41 -6.36 -0.38
N TRP A 104 -16.91 -7.17 0.55
CA TRP A 104 -17.50 -8.46 0.90
C TRP A 104 -18.42 -8.38 2.12
N LEU A 105 -18.83 -7.16 2.54
CA LEU A 105 -19.73 -6.92 3.68
C LEU A 105 -19.26 -7.63 4.95
N GLY A 106 -17.96 -7.60 5.20
CA GLY A 106 -17.41 -8.14 6.43
C GLY A 106 -17.13 -9.66 6.42
N ASP A 107 -17.14 -10.33 5.26
CA ASP A 107 -16.78 -11.75 5.17
C ASP A 107 -15.30 -11.98 5.53
N LYS A 108 -15.08 -12.53 6.73
CA LYS A 108 -13.75 -12.79 7.29
C LYS A 108 -12.88 -13.71 6.42
N ARG A 109 -13.48 -14.52 5.54
CA ARG A 109 -12.73 -15.40 4.61
C ARG A 109 -11.81 -14.62 3.69
N VAL A 110 -12.24 -13.44 3.23
CA VAL A 110 -11.43 -12.58 2.36
C VAL A 110 -10.26 -11.98 3.13
N LEU A 111 -10.50 -11.50 4.35
CA LEU A 111 -9.44 -10.98 5.20
C LEU A 111 -8.39 -12.06 5.51
N ILE A 112 -8.83 -13.27 5.88
CA ILE A 112 -7.94 -14.42 6.13
C ILE A 112 -7.12 -14.75 4.88
N LEU A 113 -7.73 -14.75 3.68
CA LEU A 113 -7.01 -14.99 2.43
C LEU A 113 -5.85 -13.99 2.23
N PHE A 114 -6.11 -12.69 2.40
CA PHE A 114 -5.08 -11.67 2.28
C PHE A 114 -3.99 -11.79 3.35
N ILE A 115 -4.37 -12.06 4.60
CA ILE A 115 -3.41 -12.29 5.69
C ILE A 115 -2.50 -13.48 5.37
N VAL A 116 -3.04 -14.61 4.91
CA VAL A 116 -2.26 -15.79 4.52
C VAL A 116 -1.31 -15.47 3.39
N LEU A 117 -1.75 -14.71 2.37
CA LEU A 117 -0.88 -14.29 1.28
C LEU A 117 0.26 -13.40 1.77
N VAL A 118 -0.02 -12.42 2.65
CA VAL A 118 1.00 -11.55 3.24
C VAL A 118 2.00 -12.36 4.08
N ILE A 119 1.53 -13.25 4.96
CA ILE A 119 2.41 -14.13 5.76
C ILE A 119 3.30 -14.96 4.84
N PHE A 120 2.74 -15.54 3.79
CA PHE A 120 3.52 -16.30 2.80
C PHE A 120 4.60 -15.45 2.13
N THR A 121 4.30 -14.18 1.78
CA THR A 121 5.28 -13.26 1.19
C THR A 121 6.45 -12.94 2.13
N VAL A 122 6.21 -12.85 3.44
CA VAL A 122 7.23 -12.49 4.44
C VAL A 122 8.12 -13.68 4.81
N HIS A 123 7.55 -14.88 4.91
CA HIS A 123 8.28 -16.07 5.37
C HIS A 123 8.95 -16.87 4.24
N SER A 124 8.34 -16.96 3.06
CA SER A 124 8.90 -17.73 1.94
C SER A 124 10.30 -17.28 1.45
N PRO A 125 10.71 -16.00 1.55
CA PRO A 125 12.04 -15.56 1.13
C PRO A 125 13.17 -16.13 2.00
N GLN A 126 12.87 -16.57 3.23
CA GLN A 126 13.84 -17.10 4.20
C GLN A 126 14.44 -18.44 3.75
N SER A 127 13.75 -19.15 2.85
CA SER A 127 14.16 -20.44 2.29
C SER A 127 15.15 -20.32 1.13
N TYR A 128 15.36 -19.12 0.58
CA TYR A 128 16.35 -18.91 -0.48
C TYR A 128 17.74 -18.78 0.15
N PRO A 129 18.77 -19.48 -0.38
CA PRO A 129 20.12 -19.31 0.13
C PRO A 129 20.50 -17.84 0.07
N GLN A 130 20.88 -17.29 1.22
CA GLN A 130 21.42 -15.95 1.33
C GLN A 130 22.68 -15.90 0.46
N PHE A 131 22.58 -15.41 -0.77
CA PHE A 131 23.77 -15.13 -1.57
C PHE A 131 24.46 -13.95 -0.90
N TYR A 132 25.49 -14.27 -0.12
CA TYR A 132 26.25 -13.35 0.71
C TYR A 132 26.98 -12.35 -0.20
N TYR A 133 26.31 -11.25 -0.55
CA TYR A 133 27.03 -10.05 -0.94
C TYR A 133 27.63 -9.47 0.34
N PRO A 134 28.95 -9.23 0.42
CA PRO A 134 29.64 -8.82 1.65
C PRO A 134 29.34 -7.38 2.09
N SER A 135 28.09 -6.92 1.91
CA SER A 135 27.70 -5.52 2.03
C SER A 135 26.20 -5.29 2.27
N SER A 136 25.33 -6.28 2.28
CA SER A 136 23.93 -6.06 2.69
C SER A 136 23.35 -7.37 3.23
N THR A 137 22.89 -7.38 4.48
CA THR A 137 22.13 -8.47 5.12
C THR A 137 20.71 -8.65 4.55
N VAL A 138 20.50 -8.25 3.30
CA VAL A 138 19.18 -8.08 2.70
C VAL A 138 19.12 -8.80 1.35
N CYS A 139 18.22 -9.79 1.27
CA CYS A 139 17.55 -10.35 0.10
C CYS A 139 18.23 -10.09 -1.27
N GLY A 140 18.83 -11.13 -1.86
CA GLY A 140 19.40 -11.07 -3.21
C GLY A 140 18.34 -10.93 -4.33
N VAL A 141 18.78 -10.74 -5.58
CA VAL A 141 17.89 -10.54 -6.74
C VAL A 141 16.79 -11.62 -6.88
N PRO A 142 17.06 -12.92 -6.73
CA PRO A 142 16.01 -13.95 -6.80
C PRO A 142 14.93 -13.79 -5.73
N CYS A 143 15.34 -13.41 -4.53
CA CYS A 143 14.44 -13.15 -3.40
C CYS A 143 13.58 -11.91 -3.68
N LEU A 144 14.15 -10.83 -4.24
CA LEU A 144 13.39 -9.64 -4.63
C LEU A 144 12.37 -9.95 -5.73
N VAL A 145 12.77 -10.66 -6.78
CA VAL A 145 11.86 -11.08 -7.86
C VAL A 145 10.71 -11.92 -7.32
N PHE A 146 11.00 -12.83 -6.39
CA PHE A 146 9.99 -13.65 -5.74
C PHE A 146 8.99 -12.79 -4.95
N VAL A 147 9.46 -11.85 -4.11
CA VAL A 147 8.59 -10.95 -3.37
C VAL A 147 7.71 -10.13 -4.32
N GLN A 148 8.27 -9.58 -5.39
CA GLN A 148 7.50 -8.81 -6.37
C GLN A 148 6.47 -9.65 -7.12
N LEU A 149 6.80 -10.91 -7.42
CA LEU A 149 5.84 -11.86 -7.98
C LEU A 149 4.69 -12.13 -7.02
N GLN A 150 4.96 -12.28 -5.72
CA GLN A 150 3.91 -12.47 -4.71
C GLN A 150 3.03 -11.21 -4.53
N LEU A 151 3.60 -10.01 -4.62
CA LEU A 151 2.79 -8.79 -4.61
C LEU A 151 1.89 -8.72 -5.86
N ALA A 152 2.39 -9.12 -7.02
CA ALA A 152 1.59 -9.23 -8.23
C ALA A 152 0.46 -10.27 -8.10
N THR A 153 0.69 -11.42 -7.43
CA THR A 153 -0.37 -12.40 -7.18
C THR A 153 -1.44 -11.84 -6.24
N ILE A 154 -1.07 -11.12 -5.18
CA ILE A 154 -2.04 -10.47 -4.28
C ILE A 154 -2.90 -9.47 -5.07
N GLN A 155 -2.29 -8.64 -5.91
CA GLN A 155 -3.01 -7.67 -6.73
C GLN A 155 -3.95 -8.35 -7.72
N PHE A 156 -3.51 -9.44 -8.36
CA PHE A 156 -4.34 -10.24 -9.25
C PHE A 156 -5.54 -10.88 -8.52
N VAL A 157 -5.30 -11.47 -7.34
CA VAL A 157 -6.36 -12.00 -6.48
C VAL A 157 -7.33 -10.90 -6.06
N GLY A 158 -6.85 -9.70 -5.74
CA GLY A 158 -7.66 -8.53 -5.46
C GLY A 158 -8.60 -8.17 -6.60
N ILE A 159 -8.10 -8.14 -7.85
CA ILE A 159 -8.93 -7.92 -9.06
C ILE A 159 -10.03 -8.97 -9.14
N LEU A 160 -9.69 -10.26 -9.04
CA LEU A 160 -10.67 -11.34 -9.12
C LEU A 160 -11.73 -11.25 -8.02
N THR A 161 -11.30 -10.89 -6.82
CA THR A 161 -12.16 -10.78 -5.64
C THR A 161 -13.17 -9.64 -5.80
N ILE A 162 -12.73 -8.52 -6.38
CA ILE A 162 -13.59 -7.37 -6.67
C ILE A 162 -14.51 -7.64 -7.86
N VAL A 163 -14.03 -8.25 -8.94
CA VAL A 163 -14.85 -8.63 -10.10
C VAL A 163 -15.93 -9.64 -9.69
N LYS A 164 -15.61 -10.57 -8.80
CA LYS A 164 -16.61 -11.49 -8.24
C LYS A 164 -17.63 -10.74 -7.39
N ALA A 165 -17.19 -9.81 -6.54
CA ALA A 165 -18.09 -8.99 -5.73
C ALA A 165 -19.03 -8.14 -6.61
N SER A 166 -18.52 -7.54 -7.69
CA SER A 166 -19.32 -6.71 -8.59
C SER A 166 -20.42 -7.50 -9.31
N LYS A 167 -20.12 -8.75 -9.71
CA LYS A 167 -21.10 -9.66 -10.33
C LYS A 167 -22.13 -10.21 -9.36
N GLN A 168 -21.74 -10.50 -8.11
CA GLN A 168 -22.61 -11.19 -7.16
C GLN A 168 -23.49 -10.25 -6.34
N ARG A 169 -23.07 -8.99 -6.13
CA ARG A 169 -23.68 -8.12 -5.10
C ARG A 169 -24.13 -6.75 -5.58
N SER A 170 -23.97 -6.37 -6.85
CA SER A 170 -24.21 -4.98 -7.27
C SER A 170 -25.51 -4.75 -8.04
N SER A 171 -26.35 -3.87 -7.51
CA SER A 171 -27.49 -3.27 -8.22
C SER A 171 -27.46 -1.73 -8.29
N SER A 172 -26.65 -1.03 -7.48
CA SER A 172 -26.63 0.45 -7.47
C SER A 172 -25.52 1.06 -8.36
N PRO A 173 -25.79 2.15 -9.09
CA PRO A 173 -24.81 2.80 -9.96
C PRO A 173 -23.57 3.35 -9.24
N TRP A 174 -23.72 3.78 -7.98
CA TRP A 174 -22.60 4.30 -7.18
C TRP A 174 -21.63 3.19 -6.77
N VAL A 175 -22.14 2.04 -6.31
CA VAL A 175 -21.31 0.88 -5.96
C VAL A 175 -20.56 0.36 -7.19
N MET A 176 -21.19 0.37 -8.37
CA MET A 176 -20.53 -0.03 -9.62
C MET A 176 -19.36 0.89 -10.00
N ARG A 177 -19.51 2.21 -9.82
CA ARG A 177 -18.40 3.17 -10.04
C ARG A 177 -17.25 2.91 -9.06
N LEU A 178 -17.57 2.66 -7.79
CA LEU A 178 -16.56 2.34 -6.79
C LEU A 178 -15.79 1.06 -7.15
N TYR A 179 -16.46 0.02 -7.67
CA TYR A 179 -15.79 -1.18 -8.18
C TYR A 179 -14.87 -0.88 -9.37
N SER A 180 -15.34 -0.09 -10.35
CA SER A 180 -14.55 0.27 -11.52
C SER A 180 -13.27 1.03 -11.13
N ASP A 181 -13.39 2.02 -10.26
CA ASP A 181 -12.25 2.80 -9.74
C ASP A 181 -11.26 1.89 -9.00
N SER A 182 -11.76 0.91 -8.24
CA SER A 182 -10.93 -0.10 -7.58
C SER A 182 -10.14 -0.94 -8.58
N ILE A 183 -10.82 -1.50 -9.58
CA ILE A 183 -10.20 -2.40 -10.56
C ILE A 183 -9.11 -1.67 -11.34
N ILE A 184 -9.37 -0.43 -11.77
CA ILE A 184 -8.39 0.40 -12.49
C ILE A 184 -7.13 0.58 -11.63
N PHE A 185 -7.30 0.88 -10.34
CA PHE A 185 -6.20 0.97 -9.39
C PHE A 185 -5.37 -0.33 -9.34
N TYR A 186 -6.03 -1.49 -9.18
CA TYR A 186 -5.33 -2.77 -9.09
C TYR A 186 -4.61 -3.12 -10.40
N VAL A 187 -5.17 -2.75 -11.56
CA VAL A 187 -4.53 -2.96 -12.86
C VAL A 187 -3.25 -2.12 -12.98
N TYR A 188 -3.27 -0.84 -12.59
CA TYR A 188 -2.06 -0.02 -12.58
C TYR A 188 -0.99 -0.61 -11.65
N MET A 189 -1.38 -1.01 -10.44
CA MET A 189 -0.46 -1.65 -9.50
C MET A 189 0.13 -2.95 -10.07
N LEU A 190 -0.69 -3.78 -10.70
CA LEU A 190 -0.24 -5.01 -11.34
C LEU A 190 0.77 -4.74 -12.46
N ILE A 191 0.53 -3.74 -13.30
CA ILE A 191 1.47 -3.35 -14.36
C ILE A 191 2.81 -2.92 -13.76
N VAL A 192 2.80 -2.07 -12.73
CA VAL A 192 4.05 -1.61 -12.10
C VAL A 192 4.78 -2.77 -11.39
N SER A 193 4.05 -3.68 -10.74
CA SER A 193 4.65 -4.89 -10.13
C SER A 193 5.27 -5.81 -11.17
N LEU A 194 4.61 -6.02 -12.32
CA LEU A 194 5.14 -6.82 -13.43
C LEU A 194 6.40 -6.20 -14.02
N ILE A 195 6.44 -4.88 -14.19
CA ILE A 195 7.67 -4.17 -14.60
C ILE A 195 8.80 -4.44 -13.60
N ASN A 196 8.48 -4.44 -12.30
CA ASN A 196 9.44 -4.73 -11.22
C ASN A 196 9.87 -6.19 -11.11
N VAL A 197 9.18 -7.12 -11.78
CA VAL A 197 9.60 -8.51 -11.96
C VAL A 197 10.48 -8.63 -13.21
N ILE A 198 10.06 -8.03 -14.32
CA ILE A 198 10.72 -8.14 -15.62
C ILE A 198 12.09 -7.44 -15.64
N LEU A 199 12.19 -6.24 -15.05
CA LEU A 199 13.43 -5.46 -15.05
C LEU A 199 14.62 -6.18 -14.37
N PRO A 200 14.50 -6.74 -13.16
CA PRO A 200 15.56 -7.55 -12.55
C PRO A 200 15.98 -8.77 -13.37
N ILE A 201 15.02 -9.44 -14.03
CA ILE A 201 15.28 -10.63 -14.86
C ILE A 201 16.12 -10.24 -16.09
N ALA A 202 15.77 -9.12 -16.72
CA ALA A 202 16.51 -8.61 -17.87
C ALA A 202 17.86 -7.98 -17.49
N LYS A 203 17.89 -7.24 -16.36
CA LYS A 203 19.05 -6.52 -15.84
C LYS A 203 19.08 -6.56 -14.31
N PRO A 204 19.85 -7.49 -13.70
CA PRO A 204 19.90 -7.66 -12.24
C PRO A 204 20.29 -6.39 -11.47
N GLU A 205 21.11 -5.53 -12.08
CA GLU A 205 21.52 -4.24 -11.52
C GLU A 205 20.37 -3.25 -11.27
N MET A 206 19.21 -3.45 -11.91
CA MET A 206 18.03 -2.60 -11.75
C MET A 206 17.12 -3.05 -10.61
N ALA A 207 17.35 -4.23 -10.02
CA ALA A 207 16.41 -4.85 -9.07
C ALA A 207 16.13 -4.00 -7.83
N LYS A 208 17.19 -3.50 -7.17
CA LYS A 208 17.04 -2.60 -6.02
C LYS A 208 16.53 -1.21 -6.43
N ARG A 209 16.83 -0.77 -7.66
CA ARG A 209 16.56 0.59 -8.13
C ARG A 209 15.10 0.80 -8.56
N SER A 210 14.45 -0.23 -9.09
CA SER A 210 13.05 -0.16 -9.53
C SER A 210 12.03 -0.22 -8.39
N ALA A 211 12.43 -0.75 -7.23
CA ALA A 211 11.56 -0.89 -6.06
C ALA A 211 11.07 0.46 -5.49
N GLY A 212 11.89 1.52 -5.57
CA GLY A 212 11.53 2.87 -5.11
C GLY A 212 10.32 3.45 -5.88
N PRO A 213 10.37 3.52 -7.22
CA PRO A 213 9.21 3.92 -8.02
C PRO A 213 7.93 3.14 -7.71
N LEU A 214 8.00 1.80 -7.58
CA LEU A 214 6.84 0.97 -7.20
C LEU A 214 6.22 1.43 -5.88
N ARG A 215 7.06 1.70 -4.87
CA ARG A 215 6.64 2.18 -3.55
C ARG A 215 5.88 3.51 -3.65
N ILE A 216 6.40 4.45 -4.44
CA ILE A 216 5.80 5.78 -4.63
C ILE A 216 4.44 5.65 -5.33
N PHE A 217 4.36 4.86 -6.40
CA PHE A 217 3.08 4.61 -7.09
C PHE A 217 2.06 3.93 -6.16
N HIS A 218 2.49 2.96 -5.35
CA HIS A 218 1.60 2.30 -4.39
C HIS A 218 1.01 3.31 -3.40
N SER A 219 1.86 4.18 -2.84
CA SER A 219 1.41 5.20 -1.90
C SER A 219 0.41 6.18 -2.54
N ILE A 220 0.79 6.81 -3.66
CA ILE A 220 -0.03 7.80 -4.37
C ILE A 220 -1.39 7.22 -4.75
N LEU A 221 -1.40 6.04 -5.35
CA LEU A 221 -2.62 5.41 -5.83
C LEU A 221 -3.54 5.03 -4.66
N CYS A 222 -3.00 4.55 -3.54
CA CYS A 222 -3.77 4.27 -2.32
C CYS A 222 -4.35 5.55 -1.70
N ASN A 223 -3.61 6.66 -1.69
CA ASN A 223 -4.11 7.92 -1.13
C ASN A 223 -5.24 8.49 -1.99
N ARG A 224 -5.06 8.50 -3.32
CA ARG A 224 -6.06 9.03 -4.27
C ARG A 224 -7.39 8.30 -4.18
N ILE A 225 -7.37 7.01 -3.90
CA ILE A 225 -8.60 6.23 -3.83
C ILE A 225 -9.38 6.49 -2.55
N ILE A 226 -8.66 6.68 -1.43
CA ILE A 226 -9.26 7.07 -0.15
C ILE A 226 -9.96 8.42 -0.31
N PHE A 227 -9.30 9.41 -0.95
CA PHE A 227 -9.92 10.70 -1.22
C PHE A 227 -11.14 10.63 -2.13
N ARG A 228 -11.12 9.78 -3.16
CA ARG A 228 -12.29 9.58 -4.01
C ARG A 228 -13.49 9.05 -3.23
N ILE A 229 -13.26 8.14 -2.28
CA ILE A 229 -14.32 7.60 -1.44
C ILE A 229 -14.87 8.70 -0.53
N GLN A 230 -14.00 9.39 0.19
CA GLN A 230 -14.38 10.44 1.13
C GLN A 230 -15.04 11.65 0.47
N GLY A 231 -14.64 12.02 -0.75
CA GLY A 231 -15.29 13.10 -1.50
C GLY A 231 -16.74 12.82 -1.89
N HIS A 232 -17.14 11.54 -1.97
CA HIS A 232 -18.53 11.16 -2.28
C HIS A 232 -19.41 10.99 -1.03
N THR A 233 -18.81 10.75 0.15
CA THR A 233 -19.55 10.55 1.41
C THR A 233 -20.45 11.75 1.77
N PRO A 234 -20.00 13.02 1.71
CA PRO A 234 -20.84 14.18 2.03
C PRO A 234 -22.03 14.37 1.08
N ALA A 235 -21.83 14.12 -0.22
CA ALA A 235 -22.87 14.23 -1.25
C ALA A 235 -23.96 13.16 -1.08
N LEU A 236 -23.57 11.96 -0.63
CA LEU A 236 -24.51 10.89 -0.31
C LEU A 236 -25.31 11.21 0.95
N LEU A 237 -24.65 11.71 2.00
CA LEU A 237 -25.31 12.10 3.26
C LEU A 237 -26.34 13.22 3.04
N THR A 238 -26.05 14.19 2.17
CA THR A 238 -27.01 15.25 1.80
C THR A 238 -28.18 14.70 0.98
N ALA A 239 -27.94 13.79 0.03
CA ALA A 239 -28.99 13.15 -0.75
C ALA A 239 -29.92 12.26 0.12
N THR A 240 -29.36 11.56 1.12
CA THR A 240 -30.15 10.79 2.09
C THR A 240 -30.91 11.66 3.08
N HIS A 241 -30.41 12.85 3.45
CA HIS A 241 -31.16 13.76 4.33
C HIS A 241 -32.41 14.34 3.66
N THR A 242 -32.44 14.41 2.32
CA THR A 242 -33.66 14.74 1.57
C THR A 242 -34.65 13.57 1.41
N GLN A 243 -34.30 12.35 1.84
CA GLN A 243 -35.16 11.16 1.78
C GLN A 243 -35.23 10.46 3.15
N SER A 244 -36.33 10.65 3.89
CA SER A 244 -36.65 9.91 5.13
C SER A 244 -36.65 8.37 4.92
N PRO A 245 -36.50 7.53 5.96
CA PRO A 245 -35.35 6.68 6.14
C PRO A 245 -35.70 5.21 5.89
N THR A 246 -35.39 4.68 4.70
CA THR A 246 -35.29 3.23 4.49
C THR A 246 -34.25 2.91 3.42
N LEU A 247 -32.96 3.19 3.69
CA LEU A 247 -31.90 2.44 3.01
C LEU A 247 -30.55 2.60 3.75
N SER A 248 -30.27 1.64 4.61
CA SER A 248 -28.96 1.40 5.21
C SER A 248 -27.98 0.88 4.16
N THR A 249 -27.40 1.77 3.34
CA THR A 249 -26.35 1.40 2.36
C THR A 249 -25.20 2.41 2.28
N VAL A 250 -25.06 3.30 3.26
CA VAL A 250 -23.97 4.30 3.25
C VAL A 250 -22.62 3.72 3.69
N ALA A 251 -22.57 2.52 4.26
CA ALA A 251 -21.36 2.06 4.92
C ALA A 251 -20.83 0.75 4.31
N PRO A 252 -19.91 0.80 3.32
CA PRO A 252 -18.99 -0.31 3.10
C PRO A 252 -17.63 -0.02 3.71
N LEU A 253 -17.06 1.18 3.46
CA LEU A 253 -15.75 1.54 4.01
C LEU A 253 -15.89 2.04 5.44
N ASP A 254 -16.78 3.00 5.72
CA ASP A 254 -16.96 3.50 7.09
C ASP A 254 -17.45 2.40 8.05
N SER A 255 -18.30 1.45 7.63
CA SER A 255 -18.70 0.30 8.47
C SER A 255 -17.57 -0.70 8.67
N ALA A 256 -16.80 -1.03 7.65
CA ALA A 256 -15.62 -1.88 7.81
C ALA A 256 -14.56 -1.20 8.67
N ILE A 257 -14.46 0.13 8.61
CA ILE A 257 -13.62 0.96 9.47
C ILE A 257 -14.14 0.88 10.91
N TRP A 258 -15.44 1.08 11.15
CA TRP A 258 -16.07 0.98 12.48
C TRP A 258 -15.95 -0.43 13.07
N GLU A 259 -16.20 -1.48 12.27
CA GLU A 259 -16.02 -2.89 12.66
C GLU A 259 -14.57 -3.25 12.98
N LEU A 260 -13.59 -2.69 12.25
CA LEU A 260 -12.17 -2.88 12.57
C LEU A 260 -11.74 -2.10 13.81
N THR A 261 -12.28 -0.90 14.06
CA THR A 261 -12.10 -0.21 15.35
C THR A 261 -12.72 -0.99 16.51
N ASP A 262 -13.90 -1.60 16.33
CA ASP A 262 -14.50 -2.47 17.35
C ASP A 262 -13.67 -3.73 17.57
N ILE A 263 -13.16 -4.37 16.51
CA ILE A 263 -12.25 -5.52 16.66
C ILE A 263 -10.96 -5.10 17.37
N SER A 264 -10.40 -3.93 17.06
CA SER A 264 -9.20 -3.42 17.74
C SER A 264 -9.44 -3.11 19.23
N ARG A 265 -10.62 -2.56 19.58
CA ARG A 265 -11.05 -2.34 20.97
C ARG A 265 -11.24 -3.66 21.71
N LEU A 266 -11.86 -4.65 21.09
CA LEU A 266 -12.01 -5.99 21.67
C LEU A 266 -10.66 -6.70 21.89
N THR A 267 -9.66 -6.45 21.04
CA THR A 267 -8.30 -6.96 21.27
C THR A 267 -7.52 -6.21 22.34
N GLU A 268 -7.77 -4.91 22.53
CA GLU A 268 -7.22 -4.11 23.64
C GLU A 268 -7.82 -4.54 24.98
N GLU A 269 -9.15 -4.71 25.05
CA GLU A 269 -9.83 -5.20 26.26
C GLU A 269 -9.41 -6.63 26.64
N ALA A 270 -9.20 -7.51 25.64
CA ALA A 270 -8.66 -8.86 25.87
C ALA A 270 -7.18 -8.86 26.31
N GLY A 271 -6.40 -7.85 25.91
CA GLY A 271 -5.02 -7.65 26.34
C GLY A 271 -4.91 -7.13 27.77
N GLU A 272 -5.79 -6.21 28.17
CA GLU A 272 -5.86 -5.69 29.55
C GLU A 272 -6.36 -6.75 30.55
N PHE A 273 -7.27 -7.64 30.14
CA PHE A 273 -7.75 -8.73 31.00
C PHE A 273 -6.62 -9.70 31.40
N HIS A 274 -5.67 -9.96 30.50
CA HIS A 274 -4.51 -10.82 30.78
C HIS A 274 -3.38 -10.14 31.57
N LEU A 275 -3.37 -8.80 31.67
CA LEU A 275 -2.44 -8.05 32.51
C LEU A 275 -2.94 -7.87 33.95
N ASN A 276 -4.26 -7.96 34.17
CA ASN A 276 -4.87 -7.87 35.50
C ASN A 276 -4.99 -9.23 36.24
N GLU A 277 -4.67 -10.34 35.57
CA GLU A 277 -4.63 -11.70 36.16
C GLU A 277 -3.20 -12.18 36.51
N ARG A 278 -2.21 -11.28 36.61
CA ARG A 278 -0.88 -11.59 37.16
C ARG A 278 -0.59 -10.83 38.44
#